data_AF-A0A9Y2IJM3-F1
#
_entry.id   AF-A0A9Y2IJM3-F1
#
_cell.length_a   1.000
_cell.length_b   1.000
_cell.length_c   1.000
_cell.angle_alpha   90.00
_cell.angle_beta   90.00
_cell.angle_gamma   90.00
#
_symmetry.space_group_name_H-M   'P 1'
#
loop_
_entity.id
_entity.type
_entity.pdbx_description
1 polymer ?
#
loop_
_entity_poly.entity_id
_entity_poly.type
_entity_poly.pdbx_seq_one_letter_code
_entity_poly.pdbx_strand_id
1 'polypeptide(L)'
;MPFLHPALEKAAATLEPLRKAGARLGAPDPVAALQQIDCSPPAIRESARTLSTGRDVLVTARLAFESGAHRAERRWGGEPAALFRTRADELDVHYRQAAEAAARTAAVGLDLADLLDRLAAETAAQVTYVASSAGAAAVAVLAGDRSTETVQPVLDACTAVVRAVQTGVSTILETISFLEPFGTPVLPFD
;
A
#
# COMPACT_ATOMS: atom_id res chain seq x y z
N MET A 1 -20.04 -1.59 0.73
CA MET A 1 -19.06 -0.50 0.89
C MET A 1 -18.39 -0.29 -0.46
N PRO A 2 -18.10 0.95 -0.89
CA PRO A 2 -17.38 1.18 -2.13
C PRO A 2 -15.94 0.66 -2.00
N PHE A 3 -15.37 0.19 -3.12
CA PHE A 3 -13.96 -0.16 -3.20
C PHE A 3 -13.12 1.12 -3.22
N LEU A 4 -11.95 1.09 -2.58
CA LEU A 4 -10.99 2.19 -2.62
C LEU A 4 -10.25 2.23 -3.96
N HIS A 5 -9.99 1.07 -4.55
CA HIS A 5 -9.31 0.96 -5.83
C HIS A 5 -10.30 0.93 -7.02
N PRO A 6 -10.20 1.85 -7.99
CA PRO A 6 -11.17 1.96 -9.08
C PRO A 6 -11.23 0.74 -10.00
N ALA A 7 -10.13 0.00 -10.15
CA ALA A 7 -10.14 -1.25 -10.93
C ALA A 7 -10.91 -2.37 -10.19
N LEU A 8 -10.80 -2.42 -8.86
CA LEU A 8 -11.52 -3.42 -8.06
C LEU A 8 -13.01 -3.10 -8.00
N GLU A 9 -13.38 -1.81 -7.96
CA GLU A 9 -14.77 -1.37 -8.07
C GLU A 9 -15.43 -1.85 -9.38
N LYS A 10 -14.75 -1.65 -10.52
CA LYS A 10 -15.22 -2.11 -11.83
C LYS A 10 -15.31 -3.64 -11.91
N ALA A 11 -14.31 -4.34 -11.36
CA ALA A 11 -14.30 -5.80 -11.30
C ALA A 11 -15.46 -6.33 -10.44
N ALA A 12 -15.73 -5.71 -9.30
CA ALA A 12 -16.84 -6.09 -8.43
C ALA A 12 -18.21 -5.94 -9.11
N ALA A 13 -18.40 -4.85 -9.87
CA ALA A 13 -19.62 -4.68 -10.68
C ALA A 13 -19.78 -5.80 -11.72
N THR A 14 -18.67 -6.23 -12.34
CA THR A 14 -18.67 -7.33 -13.32
C THR A 14 -18.94 -8.69 -12.68
N LEU A 15 -18.54 -8.89 -11.42
CA LEU A 15 -18.76 -10.13 -10.67
C LEU A 15 -20.17 -10.28 -10.11
N GLU A 16 -20.98 -9.22 -10.11
CA GLU A 16 -22.30 -9.24 -9.48
C GLU A 16 -23.24 -10.37 -9.98
N PRO A 17 -23.33 -10.68 -11.29
CA PRO A 17 -24.10 -11.83 -11.77
C PRO A 17 -23.54 -13.17 -11.26
N LEU A 18 -22.21 -13.31 -11.26
CA LEU A 18 -21.53 -14.52 -10.78
C LEU A 18 -21.76 -14.71 -9.27
N ARG A 19 -21.69 -13.64 -8.48
CA ARG A 19 -21.99 -13.64 -7.04
C ARG A 19 -23.41 -14.12 -6.77
N LYS A 20 -24.41 -13.59 -7.50
CA LYS A 20 -25.82 -14.01 -7.34
C LYS A 20 -26.04 -15.46 -7.74
N ALA A 21 -25.42 -15.91 -8.84
CA ALA A 21 -25.51 -17.30 -9.29
C ALA A 21 -24.84 -18.26 -8.27
N GLY A 22 -23.63 -17.93 -7.83
CA GLY A 22 -22.87 -18.68 -6.83
C GLY A 22 -23.62 -18.79 -5.49
N ALA A 23 -24.27 -17.72 -5.03
CA ALA A 23 -25.08 -17.74 -3.81
C ALA A 23 -26.22 -18.77 -3.87
N ARG A 24 -26.84 -19.00 -5.03
CA ARG A 24 -27.87 -20.05 -5.22
C ARG A 24 -27.31 -21.47 -5.19
N LEU A 25 -25.99 -21.60 -5.28
CA LEU A 25 -25.26 -22.87 -5.31
C LEU A 25 -24.44 -23.10 -4.04
N GLY A 26 -24.45 -22.16 -3.08
CA GLY A 26 -23.61 -22.23 -1.89
C GLY A 26 -22.11 -22.02 -2.18
N ALA A 27 -21.77 -21.37 -3.29
CA ALA A 27 -20.39 -21.05 -3.64
C ALA A 27 -19.82 -19.93 -2.74
N PRO A 28 -18.49 -19.84 -2.60
CA PRO A 28 -17.84 -18.69 -1.97
C PRO A 28 -18.23 -17.36 -2.66
N ASP A 29 -18.27 -16.26 -1.90
CA ASP A 29 -18.58 -14.93 -2.44
C ASP A 29 -17.32 -14.30 -3.08
N PRO A 30 -17.28 -14.15 -4.43
CA PRO A 30 -16.12 -13.59 -5.12
C PRO A 30 -15.91 -12.10 -4.85
N VAL A 31 -16.96 -11.34 -4.52
CA VAL A 31 -16.85 -9.91 -4.20
C VAL A 31 -16.33 -9.72 -2.79
N ALA A 32 -16.76 -10.55 -1.84
CA ALA A 32 -16.20 -10.56 -0.49
C ALA A 32 -14.71 -10.94 -0.50
N ALA A 33 -14.28 -11.84 -1.40
CA ALA A 33 -12.87 -12.12 -1.60
C ALA A 33 -12.11 -10.88 -2.09
N LEU A 34 -12.60 -10.20 -3.14
CA LEU A 34 -11.95 -8.98 -3.66
C LEU A 34 -11.70 -7.90 -2.61
N GLN A 35 -12.56 -7.77 -1.61
CA GLN A 35 -12.37 -6.81 -0.52
C GLN A 35 -11.10 -7.07 0.30
N GLN A 36 -10.56 -8.28 0.29
CA GLN A 36 -9.32 -8.64 1.01
C GLN A 36 -8.07 -8.02 0.40
N ILE A 37 -8.12 -7.61 -0.87
CA ILE A 37 -7.01 -6.94 -1.58
C ILE A 37 -7.32 -5.46 -1.85
N ASP A 38 -8.43 -4.94 -1.31
CA ASP A 38 -8.78 -3.53 -1.49
C ASP A 38 -7.82 -2.62 -0.71
N CYS A 39 -7.25 -1.65 -1.41
CA CYS A 39 -6.25 -0.73 -0.90
C CYS A 39 -6.40 0.64 -1.54
N SER A 40 -5.82 1.66 -0.91
CA SER A 40 -5.78 3.02 -1.45
C SER A 40 -4.34 3.44 -1.77
N PRO A 41 -3.79 3.04 -2.94
CA PRO A 41 -2.51 3.56 -3.41
C PRO A 41 -2.40 5.10 -3.39
N PRO A 42 -3.46 5.88 -3.76
CA PRO A 42 -3.40 7.33 -3.66
C PRO A 42 -3.11 7.87 -2.25
N ALA A 43 -3.75 7.30 -1.22
CA ALA A 43 -3.52 7.70 0.17
C ALA A 43 -2.10 7.40 0.65
N ILE A 44 -1.53 6.28 0.20
CA ILE A 44 -0.12 5.91 0.49
C ILE A 44 0.83 6.89 -0.21
N ARG A 45 0.59 7.22 -1.49
CA ARG A 45 1.38 8.21 -2.23
C ARG A 45 1.32 9.59 -1.58
N GLU A 46 0.15 10.00 -1.08
CA GLU A 46 -0.01 11.27 -0.36
C GLU A 46 0.77 11.28 0.96
N SER A 47 0.73 10.19 1.73
CA SER A 47 1.52 10.02 2.94
C SER A 47 3.02 10.10 2.66
N ALA A 48 3.48 9.43 1.60
CA ALA A 48 4.88 9.48 1.16
C ALA A 48 5.32 10.89 0.73
N ARG A 49 4.46 11.64 0.01
CA ARG A 49 4.73 13.04 -0.37
C ARG A 49 4.79 13.96 0.86
N THR A 50 3.96 13.71 1.86
CA THR A 50 3.98 14.45 3.13
C THR A 50 5.31 14.23 3.85
N LEU A 51 5.81 13.00 3.90
CA LEU A 51 7.15 12.70 4.45
C LEU A 51 8.27 13.38 3.67
N SER A 52 8.19 13.39 2.34
CA SER A 52 9.16 14.09 1.50
C SER A 52 9.16 15.60 1.75
N THR A 53 7.99 16.19 1.98
CA THR A 53 7.88 17.61 2.37
C THR A 53 8.49 17.84 3.76
N GLY A 54 8.23 16.94 4.72
CA GLY A 54 8.81 16.99 6.06
C GLY A 54 10.34 16.91 6.05
N ARG A 55 10.93 16.11 5.15
CA ARG A 55 12.38 16.08 4.91
C ARG A 55 12.92 17.46 4.50
N ASP A 56 12.25 18.15 3.58
CA ASP A 56 12.72 19.46 3.11
C ASP A 56 12.66 20.52 4.22
N VAL A 57 11.68 20.41 5.13
CA VAL A 57 11.63 21.22 6.36
C VAL A 57 12.83 20.92 7.26
N LEU A 58 13.18 19.64 7.47
CA LEU A 58 14.35 19.25 8.27
C LEU A 58 15.67 19.76 7.66
N VAL A 59 15.82 19.69 6.34
CA VAL A 59 16.99 20.23 5.63
C VAL A 59 17.08 21.74 5.80
N THR A 60 15.96 22.45 5.68
CA THR A 60 15.92 23.90 5.88
C THR A 60 16.27 24.29 7.32
N ALA A 61 15.71 23.57 8.30
CA ALA A 61 16.00 23.78 9.71
C ALA A 61 17.50 23.54 10.01
N ARG A 62 18.09 22.49 9.44
CA ARG A 62 19.51 22.18 9.54
C ARG A 62 20.39 23.31 9.02
N LEU A 63 20.12 23.82 7.81
CA LEU A 63 20.89 24.92 7.22
C LEU A 63 20.79 26.21 8.06
N ALA A 64 19.61 26.50 8.59
CA ALA A 64 19.40 27.63 9.49
C ALA A 64 20.17 27.46 10.81
N PHE A 65 20.16 26.25 11.36
CA PHE A 65 20.91 25.87 12.56
C PHE A 65 22.42 26.02 12.33
N GLU A 66 22.96 25.43 11.26
CA GLU A 66 24.38 25.50 10.89
C GLU A 66 24.86 26.95 10.73
N SER A 67 24.06 27.80 10.08
CA SER A 67 24.32 29.24 9.94
C SER A 67 24.34 29.94 11.31
N GLY A 68 23.44 29.57 12.22
CA GLY A 68 23.40 30.04 13.60
C GLY A 68 24.64 29.63 14.40
N ALA A 69 25.01 28.36 14.34
CA ALA A 69 26.17 27.80 15.03
C ALA A 69 27.47 28.48 14.57
N HIS A 70 27.68 28.63 13.26
CA HIS A 70 28.84 29.35 12.70
C HIS A 70 28.90 30.83 13.12
N ARG A 71 27.76 31.48 13.40
CA ARG A 71 27.75 32.85 13.94
C ARG A 71 28.11 32.89 15.41
N ALA A 72 27.65 31.91 16.20
CA ALA A 72 27.99 31.80 17.62
C ALA A 72 29.48 31.52 17.82
N GLU A 73 30.06 30.59 17.05
CA GLU A 73 31.48 30.24 17.10
C GLU A 73 32.41 31.42 16.81
N ARG A 74 32.04 32.31 15.88
CA ARG A 74 32.84 33.50 15.57
C ARG A 74 32.87 34.52 16.72
N ARG A 75 31.93 34.44 17.66
CA ARG A 75 31.78 35.39 18.77
C ARG A 75 32.19 34.81 20.12
N TRP A 76 32.18 33.49 20.27
CA TRP A 76 32.48 32.80 21.52
C TRP A 76 33.85 32.11 21.45
N GLY A 77 34.62 32.20 22.54
CA GLY A 77 35.92 31.54 22.68
C GLY A 77 36.01 30.71 23.97
N GLY A 78 37.06 29.90 24.07
CA GLY A 78 37.31 29.07 25.26
C GLY A 78 36.44 27.82 25.37
N GLU A 79 36.43 27.21 26.55
CA GLU A 79 35.77 25.94 26.85
C GLU A 79 34.24 25.93 26.58
N PRO A 80 33.46 26.99 26.90
CA PRO A 80 32.03 27.01 26.57
C PRO A 80 31.74 26.95 25.06
N ALA A 81 32.61 27.55 24.23
CA ALA A 81 32.49 27.46 22.77
C ALA A 81 32.83 26.06 22.24
N ALA A 82 33.75 25.34 22.89
CA ALA A 82 34.04 23.94 22.56
C ALA A 82 32.86 23.02 22.91
N LEU A 83 32.25 23.17 24.09
CA LEU A 83 31.07 22.41 24.50
C LEU A 83 29.86 22.68 23.58
N PHE A 84 29.63 23.94 23.21
CA PHE A 84 28.58 24.29 22.24
C PHE A 84 28.78 23.59 20.89
N ARG A 85 30.01 23.56 20.37
CA ARG A 85 30.33 22.88 19.10
C ARG A 85 30.02 21.40 19.13
N THR A 86 30.45 20.69 20.17
CA THR A 86 30.16 19.25 20.31
C THR A 86 28.65 18.99 20.27
N ARG A 87 27.85 19.79 20.99
CA ARG A 87 26.39 19.66 20.99
C ARG A 87 25.76 20.05 19.65
N ALA A 88 26.35 21.03 18.96
CA ALA A 88 25.88 21.44 17.64
C ALA A 88 26.16 20.36 16.58
N ASP A 89 27.31 19.70 16.64
CA ASP A 89 27.66 18.58 15.76
C ASP A 89 26.71 17.39 15.99
N GLU A 90 26.40 17.06 17.24
CA GLU A 90 25.40 16.04 17.60
C GLU A 90 24.04 16.36 16.95
N LEU A 91 23.56 17.60 17.10
CA LEU A 91 22.28 18.03 16.54
C LEU A 91 22.28 18.07 14.99
N ASP A 92 23.38 18.44 14.35
CA ASP A 92 23.53 18.36 12.89
C ASP A 92 23.40 16.92 12.38
N VAL A 93 24.06 15.98 13.07
CA VAL A 93 23.96 14.55 12.77
C VAL A 93 22.50 14.09 12.89
N HIS A 94 21.78 14.51 13.92
CA HIS A 94 20.37 14.18 14.08
C HIS A 94 19.48 14.72 12.96
N TYR A 95 19.65 15.97 12.55
CA TYR A 95 18.91 16.53 11.42
C TYR A 95 19.13 15.75 10.13
N ARG A 96 20.39 15.37 9.86
CA ARG A 96 20.75 14.58 8.68
C ARG A 96 20.14 13.19 8.73
N GLN A 97 20.28 12.47 9.85
CA GLN A 97 19.70 11.14 10.03
C GLN A 97 18.16 11.17 9.87
N ALA A 98 17.49 12.16 10.46
CA ALA A 98 16.05 12.32 10.34
C ALA A 98 15.61 12.64 8.90
N ALA A 99 16.32 13.53 8.21
CA ALA A 99 16.04 13.83 6.80
C ALA A 99 16.26 12.61 5.89
N GLU A 100 17.36 11.87 6.09
CA GLU A 100 17.62 10.65 5.35
C GLU A 100 16.57 9.57 5.60
N ALA A 101 16.13 9.42 6.86
CA ALA A 101 15.06 8.50 7.23
C ALA A 101 13.75 8.86 6.52
N ALA A 102 13.34 10.13 6.61
CA ALA A 102 12.14 10.63 5.94
C ALA A 102 12.19 10.42 4.41
N ALA A 103 13.35 10.64 3.79
CA ALA A 103 13.54 10.39 2.36
C ALA A 103 13.42 8.90 2.00
N ARG A 104 14.05 8.01 2.77
CA ARG A 104 13.97 6.56 2.56
C ARG A 104 12.54 6.05 2.75
N THR A 105 11.86 6.44 3.83
CA THR A 105 10.47 6.04 4.10
C THR A 105 9.53 6.55 3.01
N ALA A 106 9.72 7.78 2.52
CA ALA A 106 8.95 8.31 1.40
C ALA A 106 9.14 7.48 0.12
N ALA A 107 10.39 7.14 -0.23
CA ALA A 107 10.68 6.33 -1.41
C ALA A 107 10.01 4.94 -1.33
N VAL A 108 10.15 4.26 -0.20
CA VAL A 108 9.52 2.95 0.04
C VAL A 108 8.00 3.05 0.00
N GLY A 109 7.41 4.11 0.56
CA GLY A 109 5.96 4.33 0.49
C GLY A 109 5.46 4.49 -0.94
N LEU A 110 6.23 5.14 -1.82
CA LEU A 110 5.89 5.25 -3.24
C LEU A 110 5.99 3.90 -3.95
N ASP A 111 7.08 3.17 -3.75
CA ASP A 111 7.29 1.84 -4.34
C ASP A 111 6.18 0.86 -3.92
N LEU A 112 5.81 0.88 -2.63
CA LEU A 112 4.71 0.08 -2.10
C LEU A 112 3.37 0.46 -2.73
N ALA A 113 3.09 1.76 -2.87
CA ALA A 113 1.86 2.21 -3.51
C ALA A 113 1.76 1.73 -4.96
N ASP A 114 2.86 1.81 -5.72
CA ASP A 114 2.89 1.38 -7.12
C ASP A 114 2.76 -0.14 -7.27
N LEU A 115 3.35 -0.91 -6.34
CA LEU A 115 3.17 -2.36 -6.30
C LEU A 115 1.71 -2.73 -6.00
N LEU A 116 1.11 -2.11 -4.98
CA LEU A 116 -0.29 -2.39 -4.59
C LEU A 116 -1.27 -2.02 -5.71
N ASP A 117 -1.06 -0.87 -6.38
CA ASP A 117 -1.84 -0.42 -7.53
C ASP A 117 -1.77 -1.44 -8.69
N ARG A 118 -0.56 -1.95 -8.97
CA ARG A 118 -0.35 -2.97 -10.00
C ARG A 118 -1.03 -4.30 -9.63
N LEU A 119 -0.84 -4.79 -8.40
CA LEU A 119 -1.45 -6.04 -7.94
C LEU A 119 -2.97 -5.96 -7.95
N ALA A 120 -3.54 -4.83 -7.54
CA ALA A 120 -4.98 -4.59 -7.59
C ALA A 120 -5.49 -4.56 -9.04
N ALA A 121 -4.76 -3.90 -9.96
CA ALA A 121 -5.13 -3.86 -11.38
C ALA A 121 -5.03 -5.24 -12.07
N GLU A 122 -3.96 -6.00 -11.83
CA GLU A 122 -3.76 -7.34 -12.37
C GLU A 122 -4.82 -8.32 -11.83
N THR A 123 -5.08 -8.27 -10.52
CA THR A 123 -6.13 -9.08 -9.89
C THR A 123 -7.50 -8.71 -10.47
N ALA A 124 -7.82 -7.42 -10.59
CA ALA A 124 -9.06 -6.93 -11.19
C ALA A 124 -9.24 -7.45 -12.64
N ALA A 125 -8.19 -7.41 -13.46
CA ALA A 125 -8.22 -7.92 -14.82
C ALA A 125 -8.48 -9.44 -14.84
N GLN A 126 -7.77 -10.20 -14.01
CA GLN A 126 -7.91 -11.65 -13.93
C GLN A 126 -9.31 -12.07 -13.49
N VAL A 127 -9.87 -11.47 -12.44
CA VAL A 127 -11.22 -11.82 -11.97
C VAL A 127 -12.29 -11.41 -12.97
N THR A 128 -12.10 -10.29 -13.67
CA THR A 128 -13.01 -9.84 -14.74
C THR A 128 -13.02 -10.84 -15.90
N TYR A 129 -11.84 -11.34 -16.28
CA TYR A 129 -11.70 -12.39 -17.29
C TYR A 129 -12.44 -13.67 -16.87
N VAL A 130 -12.22 -14.15 -15.64
CA VAL A 130 -12.91 -15.33 -15.09
C VAL A 130 -14.42 -15.14 -15.08
N ALA A 131 -14.90 -13.99 -14.58
CA ALA A 131 -16.33 -13.67 -14.54
C ALA A 131 -16.97 -13.67 -15.94
N SER A 132 -16.27 -13.09 -16.92
CA SER A 132 -16.74 -13.03 -18.30
C SER A 132 -16.86 -14.41 -18.92
N SER A 133 -15.89 -15.30 -18.64
CA SER A 133 -15.89 -16.68 -19.15
C SER A 133 -17.05 -17.53 -18.60
N ALA A 134 -17.52 -17.23 -17.37
CA ALA A 134 -18.64 -17.91 -16.73
C ALA A 134 -19.99 -17.18 -16.90
N GLY A 135 -20.03 -16.08 -17.65
CA GLY A 135 -21.21 -15.20 -17.72
C GLY A 135 -22.47 -15.91 -18.23
N ALA A 136 -22.36 -16.70 -19.30
CA ALA A 136 -23.49 -17.45 -19.83
C ALA A 136 -24.04 -18.48 -18.83
N ALA A 137 -23.15 -19.21 -18.15
CA ALA A 137 -23.50 -20.18 -17.12
C ALA A 137 -24.17 -19.49 -15.92
N ALA A 138 -23.66 -18.34 -15.47
CA ALA A 138 -24.26 -17.56 -14.40
C ALA A 138 -25.69 -17.11 -14.75
N VAL A 139 -25.94 -16.66 -15.98
CA VAL A 139 -27.27 -16.30 -16.47
C VAL A 139 -28.22 -17.51 -16.45
N ALA A 140 -27.77 -18.66 -16.93
CA ALA A 140 -28.59 -19.88 -16.96
C ALA A 140 -28.91 -20.40 -15.54
N VAL A 141 -27.97 -20.37 -14.59
CA VAL A 141 -28.26 -20.66 -13.16
C VAL A 141 -29.28 -19.67 -12.58
N LEU A 142 -29.19 -18.38 -12.95
CA LEU A 142 -30.15 -17.37 -12.51
C LEU A 142 -31.55 -17.58 -13.13
N ALA A 143 -31.62 -18.17 -14.33
CA ALA A 143 -32.87 -18.61 -14.94
C ALA A 143 -33.42 -19.92 -14.36
N GLY A 144 -32.65 -20.64 -13.54
CA GLY A 144 -33.07 -21.85 -12.83
C GLY A 144 -32.49 -23.15 -13.39
N ASP A 145 -31.59 -23.09 -14.37
CA ASP A 145 -30.88 -24.27 -14.86
C ASP A 145 -29.96 -24.83 -13.78
N ARG A 146 -30.09 -26.14 -13.52
CA ARG A 146 -29.32 -26.90 -12.52
C ARG A 146 -28.53 -28.05 -13.14
N SER A 147 -28.42 -28.08 -14.47
CA SER A 147 -27.55 -29.01 -15.18
C SER A 147 -26.11 -28.83 -14.71
N THR A 148 -25.37 -29.94 -14.66
CA THR A 148 -23.95 -29.95 -14.27
C THR A 148 -23.09 -29.07 -15.19
N GLU A 149 -23.41 -29.06 -16.49
CA GLU A 149 -22.75 -28.22 -17.50
C GLU A 149 -22.88 -26.71 -17.23
N THR A 150 -23.92 -26.31 -16.48
CA THR A 150 -24.17 -24.91 -16.13
C THR A 150 -23.70 -24.58 -14.72
N VAL A 151 -23.88 -25.50 -13.77
CA VAL A 151 -23.51 -25.29 -12.37
C VAL A 151 -21.99 -25.31 -12.17
N GLN A 152 -21.29 -26.25 -12.81
CA GLN A 152 -19.85 -26.45 -12.60
C GLN A 152 -19.02 -25.21 -12.98
N PRO A 153 -19.23 -24.56 -14.15
CA PRO A 153 -18.48 -23.35 -14.49
C PRO A 153 -18.66 -22.20 -13.50
N VAL A 154 -19.83 -22.07 -12.87
CA VAL A 154 -20.08 -21.03 -11.85
C VAL A 154 -19.29 -21.33 -10.57
N LEU A 155 -19.30 -22.58 -10.11
CA LEU A 155 -18.54 -23.00 -8.94
C LEU A 155 -17.03 -22.84 -9.16
N ASP A 156 -16.54 -23.25 -10.33
CA ASP A 156 -15.14 -23.14 -10.71
C ASP A 156 -14.71 -21.68 -10.81
N ALA A 157 -15.54 -20.81 -11.39
CA ALA A 157 -15.26 -19.39 -11.50
C ALA A 157 -15.22 -18.70 -10.12
N CYS A 158 -16.17 -18.96 -9.23
CA CYS A 158 -16.12 -18.43 -7.86
C CYS A 158 -14.84 -18.87 -7.13
N THR A 159 -14.49 -20.15 -7.24
CA THR A 159 -13.28 -20.71 -6.63
C THR A 159 -12.00 -20.11 -7.23
N ALA A 160 -11.97 -19.93 -8.55
CA ALA A 160 -10.84 -19.34 -9.26
C ALA A 160 -10.64 -17.86 -8.86
N VAL A 161 -11.72 -17.09 -8.70
CA VAL A 161 -11.65 -15.71 -8.20
C VAL A 161 -11.07 -15.66 -6.79
N VAL A 162 -11.59 -16.49 -5.87
CA VAL A 162 -11.06 -16.57 -4.49
C VAL A 162 -9.57 -16.91 -4.49
N ARG A 163 -9.16 -17.88 -5.32
CA ARG A 163 -7.75 -18.27 -5.42
C ARG A 163 -6.89 -17.14 -5.98
N ALA A 164 -7.33 -16.44 -7.03
CA ALA A 164 -6.61 -15.32 -7.61
C ALA A 164 -6.37 -14.20 -6.60
N VAL A 165 -7.40 -13.87 -5.81
CA VAL A 165 -7.28 -12.90 -4.70
C VAL A 165 -6.29 -13.39 -3.65
N GLN A 166 -6.39 -14.65 -3.21
CA GLN A 166 -5.48 -15.22 -2.21
C GLN A 166 -4.03 -15.17 -2.68
N THR A 167 -3.76 -15.45 -3.96
CA THR A 167 -2.43 -15.28 -4.54
C THR A 167 -1.96 -13.83 -4.42
N GLY A 168 -2.79 -12.86 -4.76
CA GLY A 168 -2.46 -11.44 -4.62
C GLY A 168 -2.17 -11.03 -3.16
N VAL A 169 -2.97 -11.50 -2.20
CA VAL A 169 -2.76 -11.25 -0.76
C VAL A 169 -1.43 -11.85 -0.28
N SER A 170 -1.09 -13.08 -0.71
CA SER A 170 0.20 -13.68 -0.36
C SER A 170 1.39 -12.88 -0.90
N THR A 171 1.30 -12.37 -2.14
CA THR A 171 2.35 -11.50 -2.70
C THR A 171 2.52 -10.22 -1.89
N ILE A 172 1.44 -9.64 -1.36
CA ILE A 172 1.52 -8.49 -0.45
C ILE A 172 2.27 -8.86 0.83
N LEU A 173 1.95 -10.00 1.45
CA LEU A 173 2.58 -10.45 2.69
C LEU A 173 4.09 -10.73 2.51
N GLU A 174 4.50 -11.32 1.40
CA GLU A 174 5.91 -11.52 1.05
C GLU A 174 6.65 -10.18 0.89
N THR A 175 5.94 -9.14 0.45
CA THR A 175 6.52 -7.80 0.30
C THR A 175 6.73 -7.11 1.66
N ILE A 176 5.93 -7.44 2.69
CA ILE A 176 6.06 -6.85 4.04
C ILE A 176 7.44 -7.14 4.65
N SER A 177 8.05 -8.28 4.35
CA SER A 177 9.40 -8.63 4.81
C SER A 177 10.45 -7.60 4.36
N PHE A 178 10.25 -6.95 3.22
CA PHE A 178 11.13 -5.88 2.74
C PHE A 178 10.96 -4.56 3.51
N LEU A 179 9.89 -4.45 4.31
CA LEU A 179 9.57 -3.26 5.11
C LEU A 179 10.12 -3.32 6.54
N GLU A 180 10.55 -4.49 7.03
CA GLU A 180 11.08 -4.68 8.39
C GLU A 180 12.24 -3.73 8.76
N PRO A 181 13.19 -3.39 7.86
CA PRO A 181 14.26 -2.45 8.17
C PRO A 181 13.79 -1.02 8.52
N PHE A 182 12.53 -0.68 8.24
CA PHE A 182 11.95 0.64 8.50
C PHE A 182 11.09 0.69 9.77
N GLY A 183 10.92 -0.44 10.47
CA GLY A 183 10.16 -0.50 11.72
C GLY A 183 10.92 0.03 12.93
N THR A 184 12.24 0.14 12.85
CA THR A 184 13.08 0.65 13.95
C THR A 184 13.08 2.18 13.91
N PRO A 185 12.54 2.87 14.93
CA PRO A 185 12.64 4.32 14.99
C PRO A 185 14.12 4.73 15.01
N VAL A 186 14.45 5.74 14.19
CA VAL A 186 15.82 6.27 14.08
C VAL A 186 16.30 6.94 15.37
N LEU A 187 15.37 7.19 16.30
CA LEU A 187 15.66 7.69 17.64
C LEU A 187 15.17 6.68 18.68
N PRO A 188 16.01 6.23 19.62
CA PRO A 188 15.50 5.71 20.88
C PRO A 188 14.73 6.85 21.58
N PHE A 189 13.51 6.57 22.00
CA PHE A 189 12.84 7.39 23.01
C PHE A 189 13.47 7.00 24.36
N ASP A 190 14.40 7.82 24.86
CA ASP A 190 14.80 7.79 26.27
C ASP A 190 13.83 8.65 27.11
#